data_AF-A0A969D370-F1
#
_entry.id   AF-A0A969D370-F1
#
_cell.length_a   1.000
_cell.length_b   1.000
_cell.length_c   1.000
_cell.angle_alpha   90.00
_cell.angle_beta   90.00
_cell.angle_gamma   90.00
#
_symmetry.space_group_name_H-M   'P 1'
#
loop_
_entity.id
_entity.type
_entity.pdbx_description
1 polymer ?
#
loop_
_entity_poly.entity_id
_entity_poly.type
_entity_poly.pdbx_seq_one_letter_code
_entity_poly.pdbx_strand_id
1 'polypeptide(L)'
;MADRLVSQQFTCQLKTLSEVIEENAVEQIDLLKIDVEKSELEVLRGIKEEHWQKIKQIVVEVHDRDGRLDRVIQLLEGHGYKLIVAQEPELSKTGLYNIYARRKLRERSPTDKVISPTKPRWYSENALIKELRHYLKEKLPEYAIASAFVVLSTLPLTANGKVDRNALPRPKADIQHRLVPPRTQTEEIIAGIWSEVLGIEQVSIYDNFFDLGGHSLLATQVTTRLRDRAGIELPLRDLFAQHTLASLAQTIEKMRLALEQLQSAPAKELGDREEFEL
;
A
#
# COMPACT_ATOMS: atom_id res chain seq x y z
N MET A 1 38.37 -2.96 17.65
CA MET A 1 37.10 -2.81 16.94
C MET A 1 36.78 -4.15 16.30
N ALA A 2 35.91 -4.96 16.92
CA ALA A 2 35.57 -6.28 16.42
C ALA A 2 34.07 -6.54 16.57
N ASP A 3 33.47 -6.96 15.44
CA ASP A 3 32.14 -7.53 15.18
C ASP A 3 30.88 -6.99 15.87
N ARG A 4 30.05 -6.31 15.07
CA ARG A 4 28.67 -5.90 15.39
C ARG A 4 27.58 -6.75 14.70
N LEU A 5 27.95 -7.82 13.99
CA LEU A 5 26.97 -8.65 13.27
C LEU A 5 26.82 -10.00 13.95
N VAL A 6 25.59 -10.30 14.39
CA VAL A 6 25.19 -11.62 14.89
C VAL A 6 24.65 -12.39 13.69
N SER A 7 25.36 -13.44 13.28
CA SER A 7 24.88 -14.38 12.25
C SER A 7 24.21 -15.58 12.90
N GLN A 8 23.04 -15.97 12.40
CA GLN A 8 22.40 -17.25 12.70
C GLN A 8 22.34 -18.11 11.44
N GLN A 9 22.67 -19.39 11.57
CA GLN A 9 22.51 -20.38 10.51
C GLN A 9 21.23 -21.17 10.75
N PHE A 10 20.44 -21.34 9.70
CA PHE A 10 19.25 -22.18 9.69
C PHE A 10 19.44 -23.29 8.67
N THR A 11 19.02 -24.50 9.01
CA THR A 11 18.92 -25.61 8.07
C THR A 11 17.48 -25.70 7.61
N CYS A 12 17.21 -25.36 6.35
CA CYS A 12 15.91 -25.50 5.73
C CYS A 12 15.90 -26.73 4.81
N GLN A 13 14.82 -27.49 4.82
CA GLN A 13 14.60 -28.52 3.79
C GLN A 13 14.12 -27.83 2.50
N LEU A 14 14.77 -28.15 1.39
CA LEU A 14 14.32 -27.71 0.07
C LEU A 14 13.03 -28.45 -0.28
N LYS A 15 12.02 -27.70 -0.70
CA LYS A 15 10.75 -28.23 -1.21
C LYS A 15 10.53 -27.76 -2.64
N THR A 16 9.96 -28.62 -3.45
CA THR A 16 9.46 -28.30 -4.78
C THR A 16 8.18 -27.48 -4.68
N LEU A 17 7.85 -26.75 -5.75
CA LEU A 17 6.57 -26.01 -5.80
C LEU A 17 5.37 -26.95 -5.67
N SER A 18 5.47 -28.18 -6.17
CA SER A 18 4.37 -29.16 -6.08
C SER A 18 4.10 -29.62 -4.65
N GLU A 19 5.15 -29.81 -3.86
CA GLU A 19 5.00 -30.13 -2.43
C GLU A 19 4.31 -28.98 -1.69
N VAL A 20 4.67 -27.73 -2.02
CA VAL A 20 3.99 -26.55 -1.46
C VAL A 20 2.51 -26.49 -1.88
N ILE A 21 2.20 -26.81 -3.14
CA ILE A 21 0.82 -26.89 -3.65
C ILE A 21 0.01 -27.94 -2.89
N GLU A 22 0.59 -29.12 -2.66
CA GLU A 22 -0.05 -30.24 -1.95
C GLU A 22 -0.26 -29.92 -0.46
N GLU A 23 0.79 -29.47 0.23
CA GLU A 23 0.76 -29.15 1.66
C GLU A 23 -0.27 -28.07 2.00
N ASN A 24 -0.48 -27.11 1.10
CA ASN A 24 -1.40 -26.00 1.31
C ASN A 24 -2.75 -26.20 0.59
N ALA A 25 -2.99 -27.38 0.01
CA ALA A 25 -4.20 -27.69 -0.75
C ALA A 25 -4.55 -26.63 -1.80
N VAL A 26 -3.55 -26.11 -2.51
CA VAL A 26 -3.74 -25.02 -3.48
C VAL A 26 -4.51 -25.56 -4.70
N GLU A 27 -5.71 -25.05 -4.90
CA GLU A 27 -6.57 -25.41 -6.03
C GLU A 27 -6.20 -24.63 -7.30
N GLN A 28 -5.71 -23.39 -7.16
CA GLN A 28 -5.40 -22.51 -8.28
C GLN A 28 -4.31 -21.50 -7.92
N ILE A 29 -3.42 -21.21 -8.87
CA ILE A 29 -2.42 -20.14 -8.80
C ILE A 29 -2.70 -19.18 -9.95
N ASP A 30 -3.20 -17.99 -9.65
CA ASP A 30 -3.48 -16.99 -10.69
C ASP A 30 -2.20 -16.41 -11.32
N LEU A 31 -1.14 -16.23 -10.51
CA LEU A 31 0.17 -15.76 -10.93
C LEU A 31 1.27 -16.45 -10.11
N LEU A 32 2.21 -17.09 -10.81
CA LEU A 32 3.46 -17.59 -10.24
C LEU A 32 4.61 -16.68 -10.69
N LYS A 33 5.20 -15.91 -9.78
CA LYS A 33 6.44 -15.16 -10.05
C LYS A 33 7.64 -15.98 -9.61
N ILE A 34 8.61 -16.16 -10.50
CA ILE A 34 9.87 -16.86 -10.25
C ILE A 34 11.00 -15.85 -10.40
N ASP A 35 11.68 -15.60 -9.29
CA ASP A 35 12.74 -14.60 -9.14
C ASP A 35 13.87 -15.27 -8.34
N VAL A 36 14.62 -16.13 -9.03
CA VAL A 36 15.69 -16.94 -8.44
C VAL A 36 16.90 -16.91 -9.37
N GLU A 37 18.08 -16.67 -8.82
CA GLU A 37 19.30 -16.70 -9.64
C GLU A 37 19.71 -18.16 -9.90
N LYS A 38 19.91 -18.52 -11.18
CA LYS A 38 20.54 -19.76 -11.66
C LYS A 38 19.72 -21.05 -11.49
N SER A 39 18.67 -21.04 -10.68
CA SER A 39 17.80 -22.21 -10.41
C SER A 39 16.41 -22.09 -11.04
N GLU A 40 16.22 -21.18 -11.99
CA GLU A 40 14.92 -20.89 -12.62
C GLU A 40 14.28 -22.15 -13.21
N LEU A 41 15.09 -22.91 -13.95
CA LEU A 41 14.69 -24.15 -14.60
C LEU A 41 14.42 -25.28 -13.59
N GLU A 42 15.11 -25.29 -12.45
CA GLU A 42 14.93 -26.29 -11.40
C GLU A 42 13.58 -26.09 -10.71
N VAL A 43 13.20 -24.83 -10.43
CA VAL A 43 11.88 -24.50 -9.89
C VAL A 43 10.76 -24.98 -10.82
N LEU A 44 10.87 -24.69 -12.11
CA LEU A 44 9.87 -25.09 -13.10
C LEU A 44 9.80 -26.63 -13.27
N ARG A 45 10.94 -27.32 -13.23
CA ARG A 45 10.98 -28.80 -13.27
C ARG A 45 10.42 -29.45 -12.00
N GLY A 46 10.36 -28.72 -10.89
CA GLY A 46 9.71 -29.17 -9.66
C GLY A 46 8.17 -29.16 -9.71
N ILE A 47 7.57 -28.77 -10.84
CA ILE A 47 6.12 -28.76 -11.05
C ILE A 47 5.70 -30.10 -11.66
N LYS A 48 4.91 -30.88 -10.92
CA LYS A 48 4.27 -32.12 -11.39
C LYS A 48 3.30 -31.81 -12.54
N GLU A 49 3.15 -32.74 -13.49
CA GLU A 49 2.29 -32.62 -14.67
C GLU A 49 0.87 -32.13 -14.36
N GLU A 50 0.24 -32.70 -13.34
CA GLU A 50 -1.10 -32.35 -12.87
C GLU A 50 -1.22 -30.93 -12.31
N HIS A 51 -0.12 -30.35 -11.82
CA HIS A 51 -0.10 -29.02 -11.21
C HIS A 51 0.04 -27.88 -12.21
N TRP A 52 0.57 -28.13 -13.40
CA TRP A 52 0.62 -27.13 -14.47
C TRP A 52 -0.77 -26.60 -14.82
N GLN A 53 -1.81 -27.42 -14.69
CA GLN A 53 -3.19 -27.02 -14.95
C GLN A 53 -3.71 -25.98 -13.94
N LYS A 54 -3.14 -25.94 -12.73
CA LYS A 54 -3.54 -25.03 -11.65
C LYS A 54 -2.98 -23.63 -11.83
N ILE A 55 -1.90 -23.46 -12.61
CA ILE A 55 -1.19 -22.19 -12.75
C ILE A 55 -1.68 -21.44 -14.00
N LYS A 56 -2.34 -20.31 -13.83
CA LYS A 56 -2.87 -19.52 -14.96
C LYS A 56 -1.80 -18.69 -15.67
N GLN A 57 -0.91 -18.09 -14.89
CA GLN A 57 0.12 -17.18 -15.39
C GLN A 57 1.45 -17.45 -14.68
N ILE A 58 2.54 -17.34 -15.42
CA ILE A 58 3.90 -17.44 -14.90
C ILE A 58 4.68 -16.21 -15.38
N VAL A 59 5.42 -15.60 -14.46
CA VAL A 59 6.41 -14.56 -14.78
C VAL A 59 7.73 -15.06 -14.25
N VAL A 60 8.72 -15.22 -15.13
CA VAL A 60 10.04 -15.69 -14.73
C VAL A 60 11.11 -14.78 -15.32
N GLU A 61 12.02 -14.32 -14.47
CA GLU A 61 13.27 -13.69 -14.92
C GLU A 61 14.29 -14.81 -15.18
N VAL A 62 14.87 -14.85 -16.37
CA VAL A 62 15.80 -15.89 -16.81
C VAL A 62 17.09 -15.24 -17.24
N HIS A 63 18.19 -15.64 -16.59
CA HIS A 63 19.52 -15.39 -17.10
C HIS A 63 19.89 -16.45 -18.14
N ASP A 64 20.00 -16.05 -19.40
CA ASP A 64 20.39 -16.92 -20.49
C ASP A 64 21.88 -17.25 -20.44
N ARG A 65 22.17 -18.41 -19.87
CA ARG A 65 23.47 -19.07 -19.89
C ARG A 65 23.26 -20.46 -20.45
N ASP A 66 24.09 -20.84 -21.43
CA ASP A 66 24.06 -22.18 -22.03
C ASP A 66 22.69 -22.57 -22.65
N GLY A 67 21.99 -21.59 -23.24
CA GLY A 67 20.69 -21.79 -23.90
C GLY A 67 19.54 -22.06 -22.91
N ARG A 68 19.64 -21.54 -21.68
CA ARG A 68 18.60 -21.69 -20.66
C ARG A 68 17.29 -21.05 -21.09
N LEU A 69 17.35 -19.90 -21.75
CA LEU A 69 16.16 -19.20 -22.22
C LEU A 69 15.30 -20.10 -23.11
N ASP A 70 15.89 -20.72 -24.13
CA ASP A 70 15.19 -21.61 -25.04
C ASP A 70 14.58 -22.81 -24.35
N ARG A 71 15.27 -23.39 -23.36
CA ARG A 71 14.77 -24.52 -22.58
C ARG A 71 13.54 -24.14 -21.75
N VAL A 72 13.53 -22.95 -21.15
CA VAL A 72 12.37 -22.45 -20.40
C VAL A 72 11.20 -22.17 -21.34
N ILE A 73 11.47 -21.57 -22.51
CA ILE A 73 10.45 -21.34 -23.55
C ILE A 73 9.81 -22.67 -23.96
N GLN A 74 10.61 -23.64 -24.38
CA GLN A 74 10.12 -24.96 -24.81
C GLN A 74 9.31 -25.66 -23.72
N LEU A 75 9.77 -25.60 -22.47
CA LEU A 75 9.04 -26.18 -21.35
C LEU A 75 7.65 -25.55 -21.21
N LEU A 76 7.56 -24.22 -21.18
CA LEU A 76 6.29 -23.54 -20.96
C LEU A 76 5.34 -23.69 -22.15
N GLU A 77 5.83 -23.63 -23.39
CA GLU A 77 5.02 -23.91 -24.58
C GLU A 77 4.49 -25.34 -24.57
N GLY A 78 5.32 -26.32 -24.17
CA GLY A 78 4.93 -27.72 -24.03
C GLY A 78 3.76 -27.95 -23.07
N HIS A 79 3.58 -27.08 -22.07
CA HIS A 79 2.47 -27.14 -21.11
C HIS A 79 1.26 -26.26 -21.51
N GLY A 80 1.27 -25.72 -22.74
CA GLY A 80 0.16 -25.00 -23.34
C GLY A 80 0.09 -23.51 -22.96
N TYR A 81 1.21 -22.92 -22.54
CA TYR A 81 1.29 -21.48 -22.31
C TYR A 81 1.58 -20.73 -23.60
N LYS A 82 0.98 -19.54 -23.73
CA LYS A 82 1.41 -18.52 -24.69
C LYS A 82 2.42 -17.61 -24.03
N LEU A 83 3.54 -17.36 -24.70
CA LEU A 83 4.68 -16.65 -24.14
C LEU A 83 4.87 -15.27 -24.77
N ILE A 84 5.37 -14.35 -23.97
CA ILE A 84 6.00 -13.09 -24.40
C ILE A 84 7.35 -13.03 -23.71
N VAL A 85 8.42 -12.90 -24.48
CA VAL A 85 9.77 -12.72 -23.97
C VAL A 85 10.14 -11.25 -24.15
N ALA A 86 10.57 -10.61 -23.08
CA ALA A 86 10.98 -9.21 -23.07
C ALA A 86 12.37 -9.06 -22.47
N GLN A 87 13.10 -8.07 -22.96
CA GLN A 87 14.36 -7.63 -22.36
C GLN A 87 14.27 -6.12 -22.12
N GLU A 88 14.64 -5.69 -20.93
CA GLU A 88 14.74 -4.26 -20.62
C GLU A 88 15.90 -3.65 -21.43
N PRO A 89 15.74 -2.49 -22.08
CA PRO A 89 16.79 -1.85 -22.87
C PRO A 89 18.12 -1.71 -22.11
N GLU A 90 18.03 -1.38 -20.82
CA GLU A 90 19.13 -1.21 -19.89
C GLU A 90 19.87 -2.54 -19.59
N LEU A 91 19.19 -3.68 -19.79
CA LEU A 91 19.69 -5.03 -19.54
C LEU A 91 20.05 -5.79 -20.83
N SER A 92 19.99 -5.14 -21.99
CA SER A 92 20.29 -5.76 -23.29
C SER A 92 21.65 -6.46 -23.39
N LYS A 93 22.62 -6.07 -22.54
CA LYS A 93 23.98 -6.63 -22.51
C LYS A 93 24.21 -7.67 -21.41
N THR A 94 23.21 -7.97 -20.57
CA THR A 94 23.38 -8.82 -19.38
C THR A 94 22.95 -10.27 -19.61
N GLY A 95 22.23 -10.55 -20.70
CA GLY A 95 21.62 -11.87 -20.94
C GLY A 95 20.42 -12.17 -20.03
N LEU A 96 19.87 -11.16 -19.34
CA LEU A 96 18.64 -11.29 -18.55
C LEU A 96 17.41 -11.04 -19.42
N TYR A 97 16.40 -11.91 -19.26
CA TYR A 97 15.14 -11.87 -19.99
C TYR A 97 13.96 -12.08 -19.03
N ASN A 98 12.87 -11.38 -19.26
CA ASN A 98 11.59 -11.61 -18.59
C ASN A 98 10.66 -12.40 -19.51
N ILE A 99 10.17 -13.54 -19.04
CA ILE A 99 9.19 -14.37 -19.75
C ILE A 99 7.84 -14.24 -19.05
N TYR A 100 6.84 -13.84 -19.81
CA TYR A 100 5.44 -13.78 -19.39
C TYR A 100 4.68 -14.90 -20.08
N ALA A 101 4.24 -15.90 -19.32
CA ALA A 101 3.52 -17.06 -19.79
C ALA A 101 2.06 -17.00 -19.34
N ARG A 102 1.12 -17.16 -20.26
CA ARG A 102 -0.32 -17.18 -19.94
C ARG A 102 -1.04 -18.32 -20.63
N ARG A 103 -1.92 -18.98 -19.89
CA ARG A 103 -2.82 -20.00 -20.43
C ARG A 103 -4.08 -19.38 -21.02
N LYS A 104 -4.55 -19.90 -22.16
CA LYS A 104 -5.91 -19.59 -22.64
C LYS A 104 -6.92 -20.12 -21.62
N LEU A 105 -7.73 -19.25 -21.04
CA LEU A 105 -8.85 -19.67 -20.19
C LEU A 105 -9.80 -20.53 -21.04
N ARG A 106 -10.16 -21.72 -20.53
CA ARG A 106 -11.22 -22.55 -21.12
C ARG A 106 -12.51 -21.73 -21.09
N GLU A 107 -13.21 -21.59 -22.22
CA GLU A 107 -14.56 -21.02 -22.23
C GLU A 107 -15.43 -21.89 -21.32
N ARG A 108 -16.11 -21.27 -20.34
CA ARG A 108 -17.00 -21.98 -19.41
C ARG A 108 -18.17 -22.57 -20.19
N SER A 109 -18.45 -23.85 -19.98
CA SER A 109 -19.65 -24.50 -20.53
C SER A 109 -20.89 -24.07 -19.73
N PRO A 110 -22.06 -23.83 -20.37
CA PRO A 110 -23.28 -23.39 -19.70
C PRO A 110 -23.86 -24.35 -18.65
N THR A 111 -23.35 -25.58 -18.58
CA THR A 111 -23.84 -26.65 -17.70
C THR A 111 -23.11 -26.75 -16.36
N ASP A 112 -22.11 -25.90 -16.10
CA ASP A 112 -21.50 -25.84 -14.78
C ASP A 112 -22.55 -25.32 -13.78
N LYS A 113 -23.00 -26.21 -12.88
CA LYS A 113 -24.00 -25.92 -11.85
C LYS A 113 -23.68 -24.58 -11.17
N VAL A 114 -24.56 -23.61 -11.37
CA VAL A 114 -24.51 -22.32 -10.70
C VAL A 114 -24.82 -22.56 -9.22
N ILE A 115 -23.77 -22.79 -8.43
CA ILE A 115 -23.80 -22.46 -7.00
C ILE A 115 -24.06 -20.96 -7.00
N SER A 116 -25.26 -20.52 -6.59
CA SER A 116 -25.54 -19.11 -6.34
C SER A 116 -24.45 -18.59 -5.39
N PRO A 117 -23.51 -17.75 -5.85
CA PRO A 117 -22.45 -17.30 -4.97
C PRO A 117 -23.13 -16.38 -3.96
N THR A 118 -23.10 -16.75 -2.68
CA THR A 118 -23.23 -15.80 -1.59
C THR A 118 -22.27 -14.67 -1.94
N LYS A 119 -22.81 -13.48 -2.25
CA LYS A 119 -21.99 -12.36 -2.71
C LYS A 119 -20.90 -12.12 -1.67
N PRO A 120 -19.61 -12.24 -2.01
CA PRO A 120 -18.54 -11.99 -1.06
C PRO A 120 -18.66 -10.54 -0.56
N ARG A 121 -18.12 -10.27 0.65
CA ARG A 121 -18.21 -8.94 1.29
C ARG A 121 -17.76 -7.80 0.37
N TRP A 122 -16.85 -8.07 -0.58
CA TRP A 122 -16.28 -7.16 -1.56
C TRP A 122 -16.99 -7.10 -2.93
N TYR A 123 -18.28 -7.43 -3.04
CA TYR A 123 -19.03 -7.43 -4.30
C TYR A 123 -19.05 -6.08 -5.07
N SER A 124 -18.79 -4.96 -4.40
CA SER A 124 -18.64 -3.65 -5.03
C SER A 124 -17.23 -3.09 -4.85
N GLU A 125 -16.83 -2.20 -5.76
CA GLU A 125 -15.55 -1.48 -5.70
C GLU A 125 -15.32 -0.84 -4.32
N ASN A 126 -16.33 -0.13 -3.80
CA ASN A 126 -16.24 0.51 -2.48
C ASN A 126 -16.11 -0.51 -1.34
N ALA A 127 -16.78 -1.66 -1.43
CA ALA A 127 -16.70 -2.68 -0.41
C ALA A 127 -15.31 -3.35 -0.39
N LEU A 128 -14.75 -3.61 -1.58
CA LEU A 128 -13.38 -4.09 -1.73
C LEU A 128 -12.37 -3.11 -1.14
N ILE A 129 -12.45 -1.83 -1.48
CA ILE A 129 -11.54 -0.79 -0.98
C ILE A 129 -11.60 -0.72 0.55
N LYS A 130 -12.81 -0.75 1.13
CA LYS A 130 -13.01 -0.71 2.58
C LYS A 130 -12.42 -1.92 3.29
N GLU A 131 -12.63 -3.12 2.75
CA GLU A 131 -12.11 -4.37 3.29
C GLU A 131 -10.57 -4.41 3.20
N LEU A 132 -10.00 -3.97 2.08
CA LEU A 132 -8.56 -3.87 1.87
C LEU A 132 -7.91 -2.90 2.86
N ARG A 133 -8.51 -1.71 3.05
CA ARG A 133 -8.03 -0.72 4.02
C ARG A 133 -8.07 -1.26 5.44
N HIS A 134 -9.16 -1.96 5.81
CA HIS A 134 -9.27 -2.58 7.13
C HIS A 134 -8.20 -3.64 7.37
N TYR A 135 -7.99 -4.53 6.40
CA TYR A 135 -6.95 -5.55 6.45
C TYR A 135 -5.54 -4.94 6.59
N LEU A 136 -5.25 -3.87 5.85
CA LEU A 136 -3.95 -3.20 5.92
C LEU A 136 -3.74 -2.50 7.28
N LYS A 137 -4.78 -1.94 7.90
CA LYS A 137 -4.69 -1.34 9.25
C LYS A 137 -4.29 -2.33 10.33
N GLU A 138 -4.61 -3.61 10.17
CA GLU A 138 -4.20 -4.65 11.13
C GLU A 138 -2.72 -5.04 10.98
N LYS A 139 -2.07 -4.69 9.87
CA LYS A 139 -0.72 -5.15 9.51
C LYS A 139 0.30 -4.03 9.37
N LEU A 140 -0.14 -2.82 9.05
CA LEU A 140 0.69 -1.68 8.74
C LEU A 140 0.32 -0.49 9.63
N PRO A 141 1.30 0.33 10.03
CA PRO A 141 1.00 1.61 10.62
C PRO A 141 0.29 2.50 9.59
N GLU A 142 -0.56 3.39 10.06
CA GLU A 142 -1.52 4.11 9.21
C GLU A 142 -0.89 4.97 8.12
N TYR A 143 0.30 5.55 8.40
CA TYR A 143 1.07 6.32 7.42
C TYR A 143 1.63 5.48 6.25
N ALA A 144 1.67 4.16 6.38
CA ALA A 144 2.14 3.25 5.34
C ALA A 144 1.00 2.72 4.45
N ILE A 145 -0.25 3.10 4.76
CA ILE A 145 -1.43 2.72 3.98
C ILE A 145 -1.64 3.76 2.89
N ALA A 146 -1.86 3.31 1.66
CA ALA A 146 -2.14 4.20 0.53
C ALA A 146 -3.37 5.09 0.81
N SER A 147 -3.25 6.37 0.49
CA SER A 147 -4.34 7.34 0.64
C SER A 147 -5.52 7.02 -0.28
N ALA A 148 -5.22 6.62 -1.52
CA ALA A 148 -6.24 6.28 -2.52
C ALA A 148 -6.05 4.89 -3.10
N PHE A 149 -7.17 4.22 -3.36
CA PHE A 149 -7.23 2.94 -4.07
C PHE A 149 -8.04 3.15 -5.34
N VAL A 150 -7.49 2.71 -6.49
CA VAL A 150 -8.17 2.80 -7.77
C VAL A 150 -8.35 1.39 -8.31
N VAL A 151 -9.60 0.94 -8.45
CA VAL A 151 -9.87 -0.38 -8.99
C VAL A 151 -9.91 -0.29 -10.51
N LEU A 152 -9.07 -1.08 -11.16
CA LEU A 152 -9.02 -1.19 -12.61
C LEU A 152 -9.54 -2.56 -13.02
N SER A 153 -10.42 -2.58 -14.02
CA SER A 153 -10.85 -3.83 -14.65
C SER A 153 -9.69 -4.52 -15.38
N THR A 154 -8.75 -3.73 -15.91
CA THR A 154 -7.52 -4.18 -16.58
C THR A 154 -6.41 -3.16 -16.38
N LEU A 155 -5.16 -3.62 -16.29
CA LEU A 155 -4.00 -2.73 -16.26
C LEU A 155 -3.76 -2.15 -17.66
N PRO A 156 -3.61 -0.82 -17.83
CA PRO A 156 -3.22 -0.25 -19.09
C PRO A 156 -1.80 -0.69 -19.43
N LEU A 157 -1.60 -1.15 -20.66
CA LEU A 157 -0.33 -1.65 -21.13
C LEU A 157 0.17 -0.78 -22.30
N THR A 158 1.48 -0.57 -22.35
CA THR A 158 2.19 -0.01 -23.50
C THR A 158 2.10 -0.98 -24.69
N ALA A 159 2.49 -0.53 -25.89
CA ALA A 159 2.59 -1.40 -27.06
C ALA A 159 3.49 -2.63 -26.84
N ASN A 160 4.43 -2.54 -25.88
CA ASN A 160 5.34 -3.62 -25.49
C ASN A 160 4.80 -4.48 -24.34
N GLY A 161 3.54 -4.32 -23.93
CA GLY A 161 2.90 -5.14 -22.90
C GLY A 161 3.30 -4.79 -21.45
N LYS A 162 4.19 -3.82 -21.23
CA LYS A 162 4.51 -3.29 -19.89
C LYS A 162 3.39 -2.40 -19.39
N VAL A 163 3.19 -2.29 -18.08
CA VAL A 163 2.23 -1.35 -17.50
C VAL A 163 2.56 0.07 -17.93
N ASP A 164 1.61 0.71 -18.61
CA ASP A 164 1.71 2.12 -18.97
C ASP A 164 1.31 2.97 -17.77
N ARG A 165 2.32 3.41 -17.01
CA ARG A 165 2.12 4.26 -15.83
C ARG A 165 1.51 5.61 -16.17
N ASN A 166 1.71 6.12 -17.38
CA ASN A 166 1.16 7.41 -17.80
C ASN A 166 -0.33 7.30 -18.15
N ALA A 167 -0.77 6.11 -18.58
CA ALA A 167 -2.17 5.79 -18.85
C ALA A 167 -2.94 5.35 -17.59
N LEU A 168 -2.28 5.19 -16.44
CA LEU A 168 -3.00 4.92 -15.18
C LEU A 168 -3.89 6.12 -14.84
N PRO A 169 -5.19 5.91 -14.56
CA PRO A 169 -6.05 6.99 -14.15
C PRO A 169 -5.54 7.58 -12.84
N ARG A 170 -5.52 8.91 -12.77
CA ARG A 170 -5.23 9.58 -11.51
C ARG A 170 -6.26 9.10 -10.48
N PRO A 171 -5.84 8.79 -9.24
CA PRO A 171 -6.79 8.55 -8.18
C PRO A 171 -7.72 9.74 -8.12
N LYS A 172 -9.01 9.49 -8.38
CA LYS A 172 -10.01 10.46 -7.96
C LYS A 172 -9.87 10.46 -6.45
N ALA A 173 -9.50 11.60 -5.86
CA ALA A 173 -9.70 11.79 -4.43
C ALA A 173 -11.12 11.28 -4.16
N ASP A 174 -11.29 10.42 -3.18
CA ASP A 174 -12.59 9.83 -2.89
C ASP A 174 -13.49 10.96 -2.38
N ILE A 175 -14.07 11.75 -3.28
CA ILE A 175 -15.03 12.85 -3.01
C ILE A 175 -16.38 12.22 -2.61
N GLN A 176 -16.37 11.05 -1.95
CA GLN A 176 -17.53 10.52 -1.25
C GLN A 176 -17.71 11.15 0.13
N HIS A 177 -16.76 11.97 0.60
CA HIS A 177 -17.08 12.97 1.60
C HIS A 177 -17.82 14.11 0.92
N ARG A 178 -19.17 14.11 1.05
CA ARG A 178 -20.02 15.29 0.84
C ARG A 178 -19.25 16.49 1.38
N LEU A 179 -19.03 17.51 0.56
CA LEU A 179 -18.33 18.71 0.99
C LEU A 179 -19.07 19.30 2.20
N VAL A 180 -18.47 19.18 3.39
CA VAL A 180 -19.03 19.73 4.62
C VAL A 180 -18.16 20.91 5.01
N PRO A 181 -18.70 22.15 4.97
CA PRO A 181 -17.93 23.33 5.25
C PRO A 181 -17.48 23.36 6.73
N PRO A 182 -16.42 24.12 7.05
CA PRO A 182 -16.07 24.47 8.43
C PRO A 182 -17.28 25.00 9.22
N ARG A 183 -17.36 24.61 10.49
CA ARG A 183 -18.46 24.96 11.41
C ARG A 183 -17.99 25.81 12.58
N THR A 184 -16.67 25.84 12.83
CA THR A 184 -16.05 26.62 13.91
C THR A 184 -14.93 27.48 13.34
N GLN A 185 -14.60 28.55 14.06
CA GLN A 185 -13.48 29.44 13.68
C GLN A 185 -12.15 28.69 13.58
N THR A 186 -11.92 27.72 14.47
CA THR A 186 -10.73 26.84 14.42
C THR A 186 -10.73 25.99 13.15
N GLU A 187 -11.88 25.40 12.77
CA GLU A 187 -12.01 24.66 11.51
C GLU A 187 -11.78 25.58 10.29
N GLU A 188 -12.28 26.81 10.29
CA GLU A 188 -12.10 27.79 9.20
C GLU A 188 -10.63 28.16 8.98
N ILE A 189 -9.90 28.44 10.06
CA ILE A 189 -8.48 28.77 10.01
C ILE A 189 -7.68 27.60 9.43
N ILE A 190 -7.94 26.38 9.91
CA ILE A 190 -7.23 25.18 9.45
C ILE A 190 -7.55 24.93 7.97
N ALA A 191 -8.83 25.03 7.57
CA ALA A 191 -9.27 24.83 6.18
C ALA A 191 -8.60 25.81 5.23
N GLY A 192 -8.53 27.09 5.61
CA GLY A 192 -7.84 28.12 4.82
C GLY A 192 -6.35 27.84 4.66
N ILE A 193 -5.67 27.47 5.74
CA ILE A 193 -4.23 27.12 5.68
C ILE A 193 -4.01 25.88 4.82
N TRP A 194 -4.85 24.85 4.93
CA TRP A 194 -4.75 23.64 4.12
C TRP A 194 -4.99 23.94 2.64
N SER A 195 -6.02 24.72 2.32
CA SER A 195 -6.32 25.18 0.95
C SER A 195 -5.09 25.85 0.31
N GLU A 196 -4.44 26.77 1.02
CA GLU A 196 -3.25 27.46 0.53
C GLU A 196 -2.01 26.56 0.40
N VAL A 197 -1.81 25.62 1.34
CA VAL A 197 -0.64 24.73 1.31
C VAL A 197 -0.79 23.64 0.24
N LEU A 198 -1.99 23.10 0.06
CA LEU A 198 -2.28 22.00 -0.85
C LEU A 198 -2.64 22.48 -2.26
N GLY A 199 -2.96 23.78 -2.43
CA GLY A 199 -3.37 24.35 -3.72
C GLY A 199 -4.74 23.88 -4.18
N ILE A 200 -5.67 23.68 -3.24
CA ILE A 200 -7.04 23.20 -3.49
C ILE A 200 -8.07 24.26 -3.08
N GLU A 201 -9.14 24.42 -3.86
CA GLU A 201 -10.11 25.49 -3.65
C GLU A 201 -10.96 25.33 -2.38
N GLN A 202 -11.31 24.09 -2.01
CA GLN A 202 -12.19 23.83 -0.88
C GLN A 202 -11.71 22.59 -0.11
N VAL A 203 -11.76 22.68 1.22
CA VAL A 203 -11.42 21.61 2.16
C VAL A 203 -12.65 21.31 3.01
N SER A 204 -13.11 20.07 3.01
CA SER A 204 -14.18 19.57 3.87
C SER A 204 -13.64 19.27 5.26
N ILE A 205 -14.46 19.42 6.29
CA ILE A 205 -14.07 19.10 7.67
C ILE A 205 -13.72 17.62 7.88
N TYR A 206 -14.20 16.74 7.01
CA TYR A 206 -13.90 15.31 7.04
C TYR A 206 -12.72 14.92 6.16
N ASP A 207 -12.10 15.88 5.48
CA ASP A 207 -10.92 15.60 4.67
C ASP A 207 -9.72 15.30 5.55
N ASN A 208 -8.94 14.33 5.11
CA ASN A 208 -7.64 14.01 5.66
C ASN A 208 -6.55 14.76 4.89
N PHE A 209 -5.61 15.37 5.62
CA PHE A 209 -4.51 16.15 5.03
C PHE A 209 -3.70 15.35 4.01
N PHE A 210 -3.37 14.10 4.33
CA PHE A 210 -2.53 13.22 3.53
C PHE A 210 -3.30 12.63 2.35
N ASP A 211 -4.61 12.40 2.51
CA ASP A 211 -5.46 11.97 1.38
C ASP A 211 -5.60 13.05 0.31
N LEU A 212 -5.52 14.33 0.72
CA LEU A 212 -5.49 15.48 -0.18
C LEU A 212 -4.12 15.75 -0.82
N GLY A 213 -3.14 14.86 -0.64
CA GLY A 213 -1.78 14.99 -1.20
C GLY A 213 -0.79 15.69 -0.27
N GLY A 214 -1.16 15.92 0.99
CA GLY A 214 -0.25 16.39 2.03
C GLY A 214 0.88 15.41 2.32
N HIS A 215 2.06 15.94 2.66
CA HIS A 215 3.23 15.16 3.10
C HIS A 215 4.00 15.93 4.16
N SER A 216 5.05 15.34 4.73
CA SER A 216 5.76 15.89 5.91
C SER A 216 6.23 17.34 5.73
N LEU A 217 6.77 17.68 4.55
CA LEU A 217 7.20 19.05 4.25
C LEU A 217 6.02 20.04 4.23
N LEU A 218 4.89 19.66 3.63
CA LEU A 218 3.68 20.48 3.65
C LEU A 218 3.09 20.57 5.06
N ALA A 219 3.14 19.50 5.84
CA ALA A 219 2.73 19.50 7.24
C ALA A 219 3.57 20.48 8.08
N THR A 220 4.87 20.57 7.85
CA THR A 220 5.73 21.59 8.49
C THR A 220 5.33 23.02 8.10
N GLN A 221 4.89 23.25 6.86
CA GLN A 221 4.37 24.55 6.45
C GLN A 221 3.05 24.88 7.14
N VAL A 222 2.16 23.88 7.29
CA VAL A 222 0.90 24.03 8.04
C VAL A 222 1.17 24.42 9.50
N THR A 223 2.06 23.72 10.20
CA THR A 223 2.36 24.02 11.61
C THR A 223 2.97 25.42 11.77
N THR A 224 3.84 25.83 10.85
CA THR A 224 4.41 27.18 10.81
C THR A 224 3.33 28.24 10.63
N ARG A 225 2.43 28.07 9.64
CA ARG A 225 1.34 29.04 9.39
C ARG A 225 0.30 29.09 10.50
N LEU A 226 0.01 27.96 11.15
CA LEU A 226 -0.90 27.92 12.31
C LEU A 226 -0.33 28.72 13.49
N ARG A 227 0.97 28.59 13.76
CA ARG A 227 1.64 29.41 14.76
C ARG A 227 1.60 30.89 14.38
N ASP A 228 1.97 31.22 13.16
CA ASP A 228 2.14 32.62 12.75
C ASP A 228 0.79 33.36 12.63
N ARG A 229 -0.29 32.68 12.21
CA ARG A 229 -1.61 33.32 11.99
C ARG A 229 -2.56 33.21 13.17
N ALA A 230 -2.45 32.16 13.97
CA ALA A 230 -3.40 31.86 15.04
C ALA A 230 -2.74 31.67 16.42
N GLY A 231 -1.41 31.80 16.51
CA GLY A 231 -0.68 31.56 17.76
C GLY A 231 -0.73 30.09 18.22
N ILE A 232 -1.10 29.17 17.33
CA ILE A 232 -1.28 27.75 17.68
C ILE A 232 0.02 26.99 17.44
N GLU A 233 0.66 26.56 18.52
CA GLU A 233 1.76 25.61 18.44
C GLU A 233 1.21 24.18 18.33
N LEU A 234 1.15 23.68 17.10
CA LEU A 234 0.73 22.31 16.82
C LEU A 234 1.96 21.40 16.68
N PRO A 235 2.19 20.44 17.58
CA PRO A 235 3.22 19.43 17.39
C PRO A 235 2.95 18.62 16.11
N LEU A 236 3.99 18.39 15.31
CA LEU A 236 3.85 17.69 14.04
C LEU A 236 3.22 16.30 14.20
N ARG A 237 3.58 15.59 15.28
CA ARG A 237 3.00 14.30 15.65
C ARG A 237 1.47 14.33 15.72
N ASP A 238 0.90 15.43 16.21
CA ASP A 238 -0.53 15.53 16.41
C ASP A 238 -1.24 15.74 15.07
N LEU A 239 -0.62 16.43 14.10
CA LEU A 239 -1.14 16.46 12.72
C LEU A 239 -1.15 15.05 12.09
N PHE A 240 -0.10 14.26 12.32
CA PHE A 240 -0.02 12.87 11.82
C PHE A 240 -0.99 11.91 12.53
N ALA A 241 -1.34 12.17 13.79
CA ALA A 241 -2.27 11.33 14.54
C ALA A 241 -3.74 11.57 14.18
N GLN A 242 -4.06 12.74 13.60
CA GLN A 242 -5.43 13.16 13.33
C GLN A 242 -5.85 12.80 11.90
N HIS A 243 -7.03 12.20 11.79
CA HIS A 243 -7.51 11.64 10.53
C HIS A 243 -8.32 12.63 9.70
N THR A 244 -8.78 13.72 10.30
CA THR A 244 -9.64 14.70 9.63
C THR A 244 -9.34 16.10 10.14
N LEU A 245 -9.69 17.11 9.36
CA LEU A 245 -9.65 18.50 9.80
C LEU A 245 -10.46 18.71 11.09
N ALA A 246 -11.66 18.14 11.20
CA ALA A 246 -12.50 18.22 12.40
C ALA A 246 -11.80 17.65 13.64
N SER A 247 -11.14 16.49 13.52
CA SER A 247 -10.46 15.85 14.65
C SER A 247 -9.20 16.63 15.07
N LEU A 248 -8.53 17.25 14.10
CA LEU A 248 -7.43 18.18 14.38
C LEU A 248 -7.92 19.44 15.10
N ALA A 249 -9.01 20.05 14.64
CA ALA A 249 -9.61 21.22 15.27
C ALA A 249 -10.02 20.93 16.73
N GLN A 250 -10.61 19.77 17.01
CA GLN A 250 -10.94 19.36 18.38
C GLN A 250 -9.71 19.22 19.28
N THR A 251 -8.60 18.69 18.74
CA THR A 251 -7.34 18.55 19.49
C THR A 251 -6.76 19.91 19.84
N ILE A 252 -6.74 20.83 18.88
CA ILE A 252 -6.30 22.22 19.07
C ILE A 252 -7.15 22.91 20.13
N GLU A 253 -8.48 22.76 20.06
CA GLU A 253 -9.38 23.39 21.03
C GLU A 253 -9.15 22.87 22.45
N LYS A 254 -8.91 21.57 22.61
CA LYS A 254 -8.55 20.97 23.91
C LYS A 254 -7.23 21.51 24.44
N MET A 255 -6.22 21.68 23.58
CA MET A 255 -4.94 22.28 23.97
C MET A 255 -5.13 23.72 24.45
N ARG A 256 -5.95 24.50 23.74
CA ARG A 256 -6.27 25.89 24.10
C ARG A 256 -6.97 25.99 25.45
N LEU A 257 -8.00 25.18 25.67
CA LEU A 257 -8.72 25.11 26.95
C LEU A 257 -7.80 24.69 28.11
N ALA A 258 -6.89 23.74 27.89
CA ALA A 258 -5.94 23.32 28.92
C ALA A 258 -4.95 24.44 29.29
N LEU A 259 -4.49 25.23 28.30
CA LEU A 259 -3.62 26.38 28.52
C LEU A 259 -4.35 27.51 29.28
N GLU A 260 -5.60 27.79 28.94
CA GLU A 260 -6.43 28.77 29.66
C GLU A 260 -6.66 28.34 31.12
N GLN A 261 -6.91 27.05 31.37
CA GLN A 261 -7.07 26.52 32.73
C GLN A 261 -5.79 26.65 33.56
N LEU A 262 -4.61 26.36 32.98
CA LEU A 262 -3.32 26.53 33.64
C LEU A 262 -3.02 28.01 33.97
N GLN A 263 -3.46 28.94 33.13
CA GLN A 263 -3.30 30.38 33.36
C GLN A 263 -4.31 30.95 34.36
N SER A 264 -5.47 30.32 34.50
CA SER A 264 -6.54 30.73 35.43
C SER A 264 -6.42 30.09 36.83
N ALA A 265 -5.49 29.16 37.03
CA ALA A 265 -5.28 28.51 38.33
C ALA A 265 -4.69 29.52 39.34
N PRO A 266 -5.31 29.70 40.52
CA PRO A 266 -4.78 30.60 41.53
C PRO A 266 -3.39 30.11 41.99
N ALA A 267 -2.43 31.04 42.07
CA ALA A 267 -1.11 30.78 42.61
C ALA A 267 -1.27 30.20 44.02
N LYS A 268 -0.94 28.92 44.20
CA LYS A 268 -0.84 28.32 45.53
C LYS A 268 0.19 29.11 46.31
N GLU A 269 -0.26 29.80 47.35
CA GLU A 269 0.57 30.56 48.27
C GLU A 269 1.73 29.70 48.76
N LEU A 270 2.95 30.21 48.58
CA LEU A 270 4.15 29.72 49.21
C LEU A 270 4.18 30.25 50.66
N GLY A 271 3.42 29.60 51.55
CA GLY A 271 3.55 29.70 53.01
C GLY A 271 3.50 28.26 53.56
N ASP A 272 4.35 27.78 54.44
CA ASP A 272 5.34 28.39 55.33
C ASP A 272 6.62 27.55 55.32
N ARG A 273 7.78 28.21 55.42
CA ARG A 273 9.00 27.54 55.88
C ARG A 273 8.87 27.35 57.38
N GLU A 274 8.52 26.14 57.82
CA GLU A 274 8.77 25.75 59.20
C GLU A 274 10.28 25.63 59.42
N GLU A 275 10.81 26.57 60.20
CA GLU A 275 12.05 26.39 60.96
C GLU A 275 11.90 25.14 61.83
N PHE A 276 12.73 24.13 61.60
CA PHE A 276 12.98 23.10 62.59
C PHE A 276 14.37 23.34 63.18
N GLU A 277 14.39 23.84 64.41
CA GLU A 277 15.48 23.63 65.35
C GLU A 277 15.58 22.14 65.69
N LEU A 278 16.79 21.58 65.57
CA LEU A 278 17.49 20.79 66.59
C LEU A 278 18.96 20.57 66.16
#